data_AF-A0A3D9G113-F1
#
_entry.id   AF-A0A3D9G113-F1
#
_cell.length_a   1.000
_cell.length_b   1.000
_cell.length_c   1.000
_cell.angle_alpha   90.00
_cell.angle_beta   90.00
_cell.angle_gamma   90.00
#
_symmetry.space_group_name_H-M   'P 1'
#
loop_
_entity.id
_entity.type
_entity.pdbx_description
1 polymer ?
#
loop_
_entity_poly.entity_id
_entity_poly.type
_entity_poly.pdbx_seq_one_letter_code
_entity_poly.pdbx_strand_id
1 'polypeptide(L)'
;MNRFFFVLFFLLFCSISNAQDSLTYEDPPKIATIKYTEKDIQIDSSTIEARTFEKNFKKKYTDSDFIYETKPAEKTWWDSFKEWLASILRKIFTFSNPQASLNFVAMLFKIVAILIIIVVIYLIVKALINKEGQWIFGKNAQKRTIYYSDAEKNIHLLDFEKLIKESISSGQKRIAVRYYYLWLLKIMAQNHYIEWDIEKTNSDYLYELKNPVHKEEFTYLSYLYNYVWYGEFEIDETIFIKTENRFKKAIKTFSNE
;
A
#
# COMPACT_ATOMS: atom_id res chain seq x y z
N MET A 1 -15.89 -3.22 -8.02
CA MET A 1 -17.36 -3.09 -8.00
C MET A 1 -17.89 -2.37 -6.74
N ASN A 2 -17.11 -1.48 -6.09
CA ASN A 2 -17.52 -0.86 -4.81
C ASN A 2 -17.74 0.66 -4.85
N ARG A 3 -17.37 1.37 -5.93
CA ARG A 3 -17.54 2.84 -5.98
C ARG A 3 -18.96 3.25 -6.37
N PHE A 4 -19.62 2.47 -7.21
CA PHE A 4 -21.03 2.68 -7.57
C PHE A 4 -21.96 2.43 -6.37
N PHE A 5 -21.62 1.44 -5.53
CA PHE A 5 -22.38 1.14 -4.31
C PHE A 5 -22.30 2.27 -3.28
N PHE A 6 -21.15 2.94 -3.15
CA PHE A 6 -21.00 4.10 -2.26
C PHE A 6 -21.80 5.34 -2.71
N VAL A 7 -21.87 5.59 -4.02
CA VAL A 7 -22.65 6.71 -4.57
C VAL A 7 -24.15 6.42 -4.46
N LEU A 8 -24.57 5.17 -4.69
CA LEU A 8 -25.96 4.74 -4.53
C LEU A 8 -26.39 4.74 -3.04
N PHE A 9 -25.49 4.38 -2.13
CA PHE A 9 -25.70 4.45 -0.68
C PHE A 9 -25.83 5.89 -0.20
N PHE A 10 -25.02 6.82 -0.71
CA PHE A 10 -25.10 8.25 -0.37
C PHE A 10 -26.43 8.88 -0.83
N LEU A 11 -26.95 8.48 -2.00
CA LEU A 11 -28.24 8.96 -2.51
C LEU A 11 -29.45 8.37 -1.76
N LEU A 12 -29.36 7.16 -1.22
CA LEU A 12 -30.42 6.50 -0.46
C LEU A 12 -30.56 7.02 0.98
N PHE A 13 -29.50 7.53 1.59
CA PHE A 13 -29.52 8.07 2.96
C PHE A 13 -29.84 9.57 3.06
N CYS A 14 -29.89 10.29 1.94
CA CYS A 14 -30.46 11.66 1.88
C CYS A 14 -31.99 11.60 1.81
N SER A 15 -32.61 10.97 2.80
CA SER A 15 -34.05 11.10 3.02
C SER A 15 -34.33 12.51 3.53
N ILE A 16 -35.22 13.19 2.81
CA ILE A 16 -35.71 14.54 3.08
C ILE A 16 -36.19 14.61 4.53
N SER A 17 -35.35 15.17 5.41
CA SER A 17 -35.75 15.51 6.77
C SER A 17 -36.52 16.82 6.68
N ASN A 18 -37.86 16.74 6.76
CA ASN A 18 -38.66 17.93 7.01
C ASN A 18 -38.37 18.35 8.46
N ALA A 19 -37.59 19.41 8.65
CA ALA A 19 -37.42 20.03 9.96
C ALA A 19 -38.77 20.63 10.36
N GLN A 20 -39.49 19.94 11.24
CA GLN A 20 -40.68 20.46 11.88
C GLN A 20 -40.24 21.20 13.15
N ASP A 21 -39.63 22.36 12.97
CA ASP A 21 -39.24 23.23 14.07
C ASP A 21 -40.41 24.20 14.35
N SER A 22 -41.41 23.71 15.09
CA SER A 22 -42.45 24.55 15.66
C SER A 22 -42.28 24.57 17.18
N LEU A 23 -41.23 25.23 17.65
CA LEU A 23 -41.18 25.65 19.04
C LEU A 23 -42.19 26.79 19.21
N THR A 24 -43.25 26.54 19.97
CA THR A 24 -44.14 27.58 20.47
C THR A 24 -43.35 28.45 21.44
N TYR A 25 -42.96 29.64 21.00
CA TYR A 25 -42.46 30.67 21.90
C TYR A 25 -43.66 31.21 22.69
N GLU A 26 -43.77 30.84 23.96
CA GLU A 26 -44.57 31.63 24.88
C GLU A 26 -43.83 32.96 25.11
N ASP A 27 -44.48 34.08 24.78
CA ASP A 27 -43.96 35.39 25.13
C ASP A 27 -43.74 35.43 26.65
N PRO A 28 -42.56 35.88 27.13
CA PRO A 28 -42.34 36.02 28.56
C PRO A 28 -43.45 36.91 29.14
N PRO A 29 -43.98 36.59 30.34
CA PRO A 29 -45.08 37.35 30.92
C PRO A 29 -44.68 38.81 30.96
N LYS A 30 -45.53 39.70 30.41
CA LYS A 30 -45.33 41.15 30.49
C LYS A 30 -45.29 41.57 31.95
N ILE A 31 -44.09 41.64 32.52
CA ILE A 31 -43.87 42.16 33.86
C ILE A 31 -44.25 43.64 33.80
N ALA A 32 -45.23 44.04 34.61
CA ALA A 32 -45.58 45.45 34.75
C ALA A 32 -44.33 46.22 35.17
N THR A 33 -43.99 47.28 34.44
CA THR A 33 -42.84 48.13 34.74
C THR A 33 -43.03 48.75 36.12
N ILE A 34 -42.26 48.26 37.10
CA ILE A 34 -42.23 48.83 38.46
C ILE A 34 -41.66 50.24 38.33
N LYS A 35 -42.51 51.25 38.52
CA LYS A 35 -42.09 52.65 38.57
C LYS A 35 -41.66 52.99 39.99
N TYR A 36 -40.35 53.06 40.21
CA TYR A 36 -39.79 53.59 41.45
C TYR A 36 -40.01 55.11 41.52
N THR A 37 -40.42 55.59 42.68
CA THR A 37 -40.52 57.03 42.99
C THR A 37 -39.32 57.43 43.83
N GLU A 38 -38.95 58.72 43.85
CA GLU A 38 -37.80 59.25 44.60
C GLU A 38 -37.84 58.91 46.10
N LYS A 39 -39.04 58.70 46.67
CA LYS A 39 -39.26 58.25 48.05
C LYS A 39 -38.89 56.79 48.31
N ASP A 40 -38.79 55.97 47.26
CA ASP A 40 -38.42 54.56 47.34
C ASP A 40 -36.89 54.37 47.34
N ILE A 41 -36.14 55.46 47.11
CA ILE A 41 -34.67 55.47 47.07
C ILE A 41 -34.15 55.77 48.47
N GLN A 42 -33.65 54.75 49.18
CA GLN A 42 -32.90 54.97 50.40
C GLN A 42 -31.47 55.39 50.05
N ILE A 43 -31.05 56.56 50.51
CA ILE A 43 -29.70 57.08 50.30
C ILE A 43 -28.78 56.48 51.37
N ASP A 44 -27.84 55.67 50.92
CA ASP A 44 -26.81 55.11 51.79
C ASP A 44 -25.95 56.23 52.37
N SER A 45 -25.96 56.35 53.70
CA SER A 45 -25.18 57.33 54.47
C SER A 45 -23.93 56.71 55.11
N SER A 46 -23.58 55.48 54.74
CA SER A 46 -22.41 54.80 55.27
C SER A 46 -21.12 55.53 54.90
N THR A 47 -20.26 55.75 55.89
CA THR A 47 -18.93 56.29 55.66
C THR A 47 -18.01 55.14 55.27
N ILE A 48 -17.51 55.18 54.03
CA ILE A 48 -16.66 54.13 53.49
C ILE A 48 -15.20 54.54 53.62
N GLU A 49 -14.40 53.71 54.27
CA GLU A 49 -12.94 53.89 54.28
C GLU A 49 -12.35 53.62 52.90
N ALA A 50 -11.52 54.54 52.41
CA ALA A 50 -10.84 54.41 51.13
C ALA A 50 -9.78 53.28 51.21
N ARG A 51 -10.12 52.12 50.65
CA ARG A 51 -9.18 51.00 50.54
C ARG A 51 -8.09 51.33 49.53
N THR A 52 -6.85 51.05 49.90
CA THR A 52 -5.69 51.18 49.00
C THR A 52 -5.17 49.82 48.59
N PHE A 53 -4.59 49.73 47.40
CA PHE A 53 -4.00 48.50 46.91
C PHE A 53 -2.62 48.27 47.53
N GLU A 54 -2.29 47.01 47.81
CA GLU A 54 -0.93 46.62 48.18
C GLU A 54 0.07 46.98 47.07
N LYS A 55 1.30 47.39 47.42
CA LYS A 55 2.31 47.87 46.44
C LYS A 55 2.58 46.91 45.27
N ASN A 56 2.38 45.61 45.46
CA ASN A 56 2.67 44.57 44.47
C ASN A 56 1.44 43.79 44.00
N PHE A 57 0.21 44.32 44.19
CA PHE A 57 -1.03 43.59 43.90
C PHE A 57 -1.08 42.99 42.48
N LYS A 58 -0.47 43.65 41.50
CA LYS A 58 -0.42 43.22 40.09
C LYS A 58 0.24 41.85 39.88
N LYS A 59 1.16 41.42 40.77
CA LYS A 59 1.82 40.11 40.66
C LYS A 59 0.83 38.93 40.79
N LYS A 60 -0.32 39.14 41.43
CA LYS A 60 -1.35 38.11 41.62
C LYS A 60 -2.22 37.88 40.38
N TYR A 61 -2.09 38.73 39.36
CA TYR A 61 -2.99 38.75 38.19
C TYR A 61 -2.24 38.51 36.88
N THR A 62 -1.22 37.66 36.91
CA THR A 62 -0.41 37.31 35.73
C THR A 62 -0.80 35.98 35.09
N ASP A 63 -1.71 35.24 35.70
CA ASP A 63 -2.18 33.95 35.16
C ASP A 63 -3.01 34.15 33.89
N SER A 64 -3.11 33.09 33.09
CA SER A 64 -3.85 33.06 31.82
C SER A 64 -5.30 33.51 31.97
N ASP A 65 -5.90 33.26 33.13
CA ASP A 65 -7.29 33.58 33.46
C ASP A 65 -7.55 35.09 33.52
N PHE A 66 -6.49 35.92 33.59
CA PHE A 66 -6.56 37.38 33.65
C PHE A 66 -6.18 38.06 32.33
N ILE A 67 -6.01 37.31 31.24
CA ILE A 67 -5.76 37.84 29.90
C ILE A 67 -7.10 37.98 29.15
N TYR A 68 -7.74 39.15 29.29
CA TYR A 68 -9.05 39.45 28.69
C TYR A 68 -9.01 39.84 27.21
N GLU A 69 -7.83 40.14 26.68
CA GLU A 69 -7.63 40.46 25.26
C GLU A 69 -6.97 39.28 24.56
N THR A 70 -7.75 38.55 23.75
CA THR A 70 -7.19 37.58 22.82
C THR A 70 -6.43 38.34 21.74
N LYS A 71 -5.10 38.28 21.77
CA LYS A 71 -4.30 38.75 20.63
C LYS A 71 -4.74 37.95 19.39
N PRO A 72 -5.12 38.60 18.28
CA PRO A 72 -5.43 37.87 17.05
C PRO A 72 -4.20 37.04 16.70
N ALA A 73 -4.40 35.74 16.43
CA ALA A 73 -3.31 34.87 16.02
C ALA A 73 -2.59 35.53 14.84
N GLU A 74 -1.27 35.73 14.97
CA GLU A 74 -0.47 36.31 13.90
C GLU A 74 -0.61 35.44 12.66
N LYS A 75 -1.02 36.03 11.53
CA LYS A 75 -1.22 35.30 10.28
C LYS A 75 0.07 34.57 9.93
N THR A 76 0.02 33.24 9.92
CA THR A 76 1.17 32.43 9.53
C THR A 76 1.31 32.46 8.01
N TRP A 77 2.52 32.27 7.49
CA TRP A 77 2.74 32.08 6.04
C TRP A 77 1.84 30.98 5.44
N TRP A 78 1.52 29.96 6.24
CA TRP A 78 0.59 28.88 5.88
C TRP A 78 -0.87 29.34 5.73
N ASP A 79 -1.32 30.29 6.54
CA ASP A 79 -2.67 30.84 6.44
C ASP A 79 -2.79 31.71 5.19
N SER A 80 -1.76 32.51 4.89
CA SER A 80 -1.66 33.27 3.65
C SER A 80 -1.64 32.37 2.41
N PHE A 81 -0.96 31.21 2.47
CA PHE A 81 -0.97 30.21 1.39
C PHE A 81 -2.37 29.61 1.18
N LYS A 82 -3.07 29.25 2.26
CA LYS A 82 -4.44 28.73 2.16
C LYS A 82 -5.40 29.76 1.58
N GLU A 83 -5.31 31.02 2.00
CA GLU A 83 -6.12 32.11 1.46
C GLU A 83 -5.85 32.31 -0.04
N TRP A 84 -4.57 32.29 -0.45
CA TRP A 84 -4.18 32.34 -1.86
C TRP A 84 -4.75 31.15 -2.66
N LEU A 85 -4.60 29.92 -2.17
CA LEU A 85 -5.10 28.72 -2.83
C LEU A 85 -6.63 28.72 -2.93
N ALA A 86 -7.32 29.12 -1.85
CA ALA A 86 -8.76 29.25 -1.83
C ALA A 86 -9.24 30.32 -2.83
N SER A 87 -8.48 31.40 -3.03
CA SER A 87 -8.81 32.43 -4.02
C SER A 87 -8.71 31.91 -5.46
N ILE A 88 -7.73 31.05 -5.75
CA ILE A 88 -7.57 30.40 -7.06
C ILE A 88 -8.73 29.44 -7.30
N LEU A 89 -9.03 28.58 -6.33
CA LEU A 89 -10.13 27.64 -6.43
C LEU A 89 -11.47 28.37 -6.62
N ARG A 90 -11.74 29.42 -5.84
CA ARG A 90 -12.94 30.25 -6.04
C ARG A 90 -13.02 30.82 -7.44
N LYS A 91 -11.93 31.34 -8.02
CA LYS A 91 -11.94 31.86 -9.40
C LYS A 91 -12.23 30.78 -10.44
N ILE A 92 -11.77 29.55 -10.21
CA ILE A 92 -12.01 28.41 -11.10
C ILE A 92 -13.46 27.91 -10.99
N PHE A 93 -14.06 27.95 -9.80
CA PHE A 93 -15.40 27.40 -9.53
C PHE A 93 -16.53 28.44 -9.49
N THR A 94 -16.23 29.75 -9.56
CA THR A 94 -17.26 30.80 -9.62
C THR A 94 -17.64 31.04 -11.07
N PHE A 95 -18.70 30.38 -11.51
CA PHE A 95 -19.26 30.57 -12.84
C PHE A 95 -20.40 31.60 -12.79
N SER A 96 -20.15 32.81 -13.27
CA SER A 96 -21.15 33.90 -13.25
C SER A 96 -22.22 33.76 -14.35
N ASN A 97 -22.04 32.87 -15.32
CA ASN A 97 -22.93 32.67 -16.46
C ASN A 97 -23.08 31.16 -16.76
N PRO A 98 -24.32 30.63 -16.88
CA PRO A 98 -24.58 29.23 -17.25
C PRO A 98 -23.86 28.77 -18.53
N GLN A 99 -23.69 29.66 -19.51
CA GLN A 99 -22.98 29.35 -20.76
C GLN A 99 -21.47 29.17 -20.53
N ALA A 100 -20.88 29.95 -19.63
CA ALA A 100 -19.46 29.85 -19.27
C ALA A 100 -19.18 28.54 -18.50
N SER A 101 -20.10 28.10 -17.63
CA SER A 101 -19.98 26.80 -16.96
C SER A 101 -20.05 25.63 -17.94
N LEU A 102 -20.94 25.66 -18.93
CA LEU A 102 -21.04 24.59 -19.94
C LEU A 102 -19.76 24.51 -20.80
N ASN A 103 -19.22 25.66 -21.20
CA ASN A 103 -17.97 25.72 -21.96
C ASN A 103 -16.76 25.24 -21.14
N PHE A 104 -16.68 25.58 -19.85
CA PHE A 104 -15.63 25.10 -18.95
C PHE A 104 -15.70 23.58 -18.77
N VAL A 105 -16.90 23.05 -18.52
CA VAL A 105 -17.12 21.61 -18.37
C VAL A 105 -16.76 20.87 -19.67
N ALA A 106 -17.19 21.38 -20.82
CA ALA A 106 -16.83 20.82 -22.13
C ALA A 106 -15.31 20.84 -22.38
N MET A 107 -14.63 21.94 -22.03
CA MET A 107 -13.17 22.05 -22.12
C MET A 107 -12.46 21.07 -21.19
N LEU A 108 -12.94 20.90 -19.95
CA LEU A 108 -12.41 19.95 -18.98
C LEU A 108 -12.54 18.51 -19.50
N PHE A 109 -13.72 18.13 -20.01
CA PHE A 109 -13.91 16.81 -20.62
C PHE A 109 -12.98 16.57 -21.81
N LYS A 110 -12.73 17.59 -22.65
CA LYS A 110 -11.79 17.51 -23.78
C LYS A 110 -10.35 17.29 -23.30
N ILE A 111 -9.91 18.00 -22.27
CA ILE A 111 -8.57 17.84 -21.67
C ILE A 111 -8.43 16.44 -21.05
N VAL A 112 -9.43 15.99 -20.30
CA VAL A 112 -9.45 14.64 -19.70
C VAL A 112 -9.42 13.56 -20.78
N ALA A 113 -10.17 13.72 -21.87
CA ALA A 113 -10.16 12.78 -22.99
C ALA A 113 -8.77 12.68 -23.64
N ILE A 114 -8.10 13.82 -23.89
CA ILE A 114 -6.72 13.85 -24.42
C ILE A 114 -5.75 13.17 -23.44
N LEU A 115 -5.88 13.43 -22.15
CA LEU A 115 -5.02 12.82 -21.13
C LEU A 115 -5.22 11.31 -21.05
N ILE A 116 -6.46 10.82 -21.17
CA ILE A 116 -6.76 9.39 -21.26
C ILE A 116 -6.07 8.77 -22.47
N ILE A 117 -6.13 9.42 -23.63
CA ILE A 117 -5.45 8.92 -24.85
C ILE A 117 -3.94 8.83 -24.61
N ILE A 118 -3.32 9.85 -24.03
CA ILE A 118 -1.88 9.84 -23.70
C ILE A 118 -1.55 8.69 -22.74
N VAL A 119 -2.35 8.48 -21.70
CA VAL A 119 -2.16 7.37 -20.75
C VAL A 119 -2.30 6.02 -21.45
N VAL A 120 -3.29 5.85 -22.32
CA VAL A 120 -3.48 4.61 -23.08
C VAL A 120 -2.28 4.35 -24.00
N ILE A 121 -1.80 5.36 -24.73
CA ILE A 121 -0.60 5.24 -25.57
C ILE A 121 0.62 4.87 -24.72
N TYR A 122 0.82 5.54 -23.58
CA TYR A 122 1.90 5.21 -22.65
C TYR A 122 1.80 3.75 -22.15
N LEU A 123 0.61 3.29 -21.79
CA LEU A 123 0.39 1.91 -21.35
C LEU A 123 0.67 0.90 -22.46
N ILE A 124 0.29 1.20 -23.71
CA ILE A 124 0.58 0.36 -24.87
C ILE A 124 2.09 0.29 -25.11
N VAL A 125 2.78 1.43 -25.19
CA VAL A 125 4.23 1.48 -25.38
C VAL A 125 4.95 0.74 -24.26
N LYS A 126 4.53 0.96 -23.01
CA LYS A 126 5.07 0.25 -21.84
C LYS A 126 4.81 -1.26 -21.90
N ALA A 127 3.63 -1.68 -22.35
CA ALA A 127 3.27 -3.10 -22.50
C ALA A 127 4.01 -3.79 -23.66
N LEU A 128 4.41 -3.06 -24.69
CA LEU A 128 5.22 -3.60 -25.79
C LEU A 128 6.70 -3.70 -25.42
N ILE A 129 7.24 -2.73 -24.68
CA ILE A 129 8.64 -2.73 -24.23
C ILE A 129 8.88 -3.77 -23.13
N ASN A 130 7.96 -3.90 -22.17
CA ASN A 130 7.98 -5.02 -21.23
C ASN A 130 7.28 -6.20 -21.90
N LYS A 131 8.04 -7.08 -22.56
CA LYS A 131 7.59 -8.26 -23.33
C LYS A 131 6.57 -9.21 -22.66
N GLU A 132 6.08 -8.93 -21.45
CA GLU A 132 4.99 -9.65 -20.82
C GLU A 132 4.08 -8.68 -20.06
N GLY A 133 2.84 -8.53 -20.53
CA GLY A 133 1.79 -7.65 -19.99
C GLY A 133 1.25 -8.01 -18.59
N GLN A 134 2.10 -8.44 -17.66
CA GLN A 134 1.70 -8.96 -16.35
C GLN A 134 1.58 -7.90 -15.24
N TRP A 135 1.89 -6.62 -15.51
CA TRP A 135 2.05 -5.63 -14.43
C TRP A 135 0.73 -5.09 -13.84
N ILE A 136 -0.42 -5.28 -14.49
CA ILE A 136 -1.66 -4.59 -14.07
C ILE A 136 -2.55 -5.43 -13.13
N PHE A 137 -2.33 -6.76 -13.00
CA PHE A 137 -3.18 -7.62 -12.15
C PHE A 137 -2.44 -8.68 -11.31
N GLY A 138 -1.12 -8.79 -11.37
CA GLY A 138 -0.38 -9.84 -10.68
C GLY A 138 0.07 -9.44 -9.26
N LYS A 139 -0.56 -9.98 -8.22
CA LYS A 139 0.05 -10.07 -6.88
C LYS A 139 1.41 -10.78 -7.03
N ASN A 140 2.47 -10.23 -6.43
CA ASN A 140 3.87 -10.69 -6.48
C ASN A 140 4.14 -12.18 -6.11
N ALA A 141 3.12 -12.96 -5.78
CA ALA A 141 3.23 -14.41 -5.63
C ALA A 141 3.35 -15.13 -6.98
N GLN A 142 2.61 -14.68 -8.01
CA GLN A 142 2.45 -15.43 -9.26
C GLN A 142 3.66 -15.32 -10.20
N LYS A 143 4.38 -14.20 -10.17
CA LYS A 143 5.63 -14.03 -10.93
C LYS A 143 6.70 -15.03 -10.49
N ARG A 144 6.72 -15.42 -9.20
CA ARG A 144 7.66 -16.41 -8.67
C ARG A 144 7.34 -17.81 -9.19
N THR A 145 6.07 -18.23 -9.14
CA THR A 145 5.61 -19.53 -9.67
C THR A 145 5.78 -19.67 -11.18
N ILE A 146 5.61 -18.58 -11.94
CA ILE A 146 5.76 -18.60 -13.41
C ILE A 146 7.23 -18.85 -13.81
N TYR A 147 8.21 -18.19 -13.18
CA TYR A 147 9.64 -18.45 -13.44
C TYR A 147 10.04 -19.91 -13.17
N TYR A 148 9.44 -20.57 -12.17
CA TYR A 148 9.77 -21.96 -11.84
C TYR A 148 9.18 -22.97 -12.84
N SER A 149 7.98 -22.72 -13.36
CA SER A 149 7.35 -23.57 -14.39
C SER A 149 8.14 -23.53 -15.69
N ASP A 150 8.62 -22.36 -16.08
CA ASP A 150 9.34 -22.20 -17.35
C ASP A 150 10.75 -22.78 -17.30
N ALA A 151 11.35 -22.82 -16.09
CA ALA A 151 12.62 -23.49 -15.87
C ALA A 151 12.53 -25.02 -16.09
N GLU A 152 11.41 -25.64 -15.71
CA GLU A 152 11.21 -27.08 -15.97
C GLU A 152 11.01 -27.35 -17.46
N LYS A 153 10.30 -26.49 -18.20
CA LYS A 153 10.00 -26.74 -19.61
C LYS A 153 11.21 -26.77 -20.54
N ASN A 154 12.30 -26.08 -20.18
CA ASN A 154 13.44 -25.89 -21.08
C ASN A 154 14.77 -25.95 -20.34
N ILE A 155 15.02 -27.03 -19.58
CA ILE A 155 16.25 -27.15 -18.78
C ILE A 155 17.54 -26.92 -19.60
N HIS A 156 17.54 -27.27 -20.89
CA HIS A 156 18.69 -27.14 -21.77
C HIS A 156 19.10 -25.68 -22.05
N LEU A 157 18.14 -24.75 -22.06
CA LEU A 157 18.36 -23.34 -22.43
C LEU A 157 18.75 -22.45 -21.24
N LEU A 158 18.72 -22.98 -20.02
CA LEU A 158 18.91 -22.20 -18.80
C LEU A 158 20.37 -22.12 -18.37
N ASP A 159 20.72 -20.95 -17.85
CA ASP A 159 21.94 -20.68 -17.09
C ASP A 159 21.67 -20.96 -15.60
N PHE A 160 21.91 -22.21 -15.20
CA PHE A 160 21.68 -22.63 -13.82
C PHE A 160 22.62 -21.95 -12.83
N GLU A 161 23.86 -21.61 -13.21
CA GLU A 161 24.80 -20.93 -12.34
C GLU A 161 24.26 -19.56 -11.91
N LYS A 162 23.77 -18.78 -12.88
CA LYS A 162 23.14 -17.49 -12.61
C LYS A 162 21.89 -17.64 -11.73
N LEU A 163 20.98 -18.55 -12.08
CA LEU A 163 19.73 -18.77 -11.34
C LEU A 163 19.97 -19.19 -9.89
N ILE A 164 20.96 -20.06 -9.65
CA ILE A 164 21.35 -20.50 -8.32
C ILE A 164 21.94 -19.33 -7.53
N LYS A 165 22.86 -18.56 -8.13
CA LYS A 165 23.49 -17.41 -7.46
C LYS A 165 22.46 -16.35 -7.04
N GLU A 166 21.52 -16.04 -7.92
CA GLU A 166 20.41 -15.11 -7.63
C GLU A 166 19.46 -15.64 -6.54
N SER A 167 19.21 -16.95 -6.53
CA SER A 167 18.35 -17.58 -5.51
C SER A 167 19.01 -17.54 -4.13
N ILE A 168 20.31 -17.84 -4.05
CA ILE A 168 21.08 -17.78 -2.80
C ILE A 168 21.16 -16.34 -2.28
N SER A 169 21.49 -15.36 -3.13
CA SER A 169 21.57 -13.95 -2.71
C SER A 169 20.24 -13.38 -2.24
N SER A 170 19.13 -13.92 -2.73
CA SER A 170 17.76 -13.56 -2.33
C SER A 170 17.27 -14.33 -1.10
N GLY A 171 18.10 -15.16 -0.46
CA GLY A 171 17.72 -15.99 0.69
C GLY A 171 16.80 -17.18 0.35
N GLN A 172 16.60 -17.47 -0.94
CA GLN A 172 15.68 -18.49 -1.43
C GLN A 172 16.38 -19.87 -1.56
N LYS A 173 16.81 -20.42 -0.42
CA LYS A 173 17.57 -21.69 -0.35
C LYS A 173 16.85 -22.87 -1.01
N ARG A 174 15.54 -23.02 -0.76
CA ARG A 174 14.72 -24.08 -1.38
C ARG A 174 14.73 -24.01 -2.91
N ILE A 175 14.66 -22.80 -3.47
CA ILE A 175 14.71 -22.58 -4.91
C ILE A 175 16.09 -22.94 -5.46
N ALA A 176 17.16 -22.56 -4.77
CA ALA A 176 18.52 -22.92 -5.16
C ALA A 176 18.69 -24.45 -5.24
N VAL A 177 18.17 -25.21 -4.27
CA VAL A 177 18.18 -26.68 -4.30
C VAL A 177 17.41 -27.24 -5.50
N ARG A 178 16.26 -26.66 -5.85
CA ARG A 178 15.51 -27.06 -7.05
C ARG A 178 16.31 -26.82 -8.33
N TYR A 179 16.97 -25.68 -8.45
CA TYR A 179 17.82 -25.42 -9.62
C TYR A 179 19.05 -26.34 -9.68
N TYR A 180 19.65 -26.70 -8.54
CA TYR A 180 20.68 -27.74 -8.51
C TYR A 180 20.16 -29.09 -9.02
N TYR A 181 18.94 -29.48 -8.64
CA TYR A 181 18.33 -30.71 -9.10
C TYR A 181 18.05 -30.70 -10.60
N LEU A 182 17.49 -29.61 -11.14
CA LEU A 182 17.27 -29.46 -12.59
C LEU A 182 18.58 -29.41 -13.37
N TRP A 183 19.64 -28.82 -12.81
CA TRP A 183 20.96 -28.83 -13.41
C TRP A 183 21.56 -30.24 -13.45
N LEU A 184 21.39 -31.02 -12.38
CA LEU A 184 21.78 -32.43 -12.36
C LEU A 184 21.09 -33.20 -13.49
N LEU A 185 19.76 -33.06 -13.64
CA LEU A 185 19.02 -33.71 -14.73
C LEU A 185 19.52 -33.26 -16.11
N LYS A 186 19.83 -31.97 -16.29
CA LYS A 186 20.42 -31.46 -17.55
C LYS A 186 21.73 -32.16 -17.88
N ILE A 187 22.66 -32.25 -16.92
CA ILE A 187 23.96 -32.88 -17.13
C ILE A 187 23.80 -34.38 -17.41
N MET A 188 22.93 -35.05 -16.65
CA MET A 188 22.65 -36.47 -16.85
C MET A 188 22.07 -36.74 -18.25
N ALA A 189 21.17 -35.88 -18.73
CA ALA A 189 20.62 -35.98 -20.07
C ALA A 189 21.65 -35.68 -21.17
N GLN A 190 22.50 -34.66 -20.98
CA GLN A 190 23.57 -34.32 -21.92
C GLN A 190 24.57 -35.47 -22.09
N ASN A 191 24.82 -36.23 -21.02
CA ASN A 191 25.72 -37.39 -21.02
C ASN A 191 24.98 -38.73 -21.20
N HIS A 192 23.73 -38.70 -21.68
CA HIS A 192 22.94 -39.88 -22.06
C HIS A 192 22.71 -40.90 -20.93
N TYR A 193 22.79 -40.47 -19.67
CA TYR A 193 22.42 -41.30 -18.53
C TYR A 193 20.90 -41.47 -18.41
N ILE A 194 20.15 -40.47 -18.86
CA ILE A 194 18.70 -40.42 -18.88
C ILE A 194 18.22 -39.72 -20.16
N GLU A 195 16.99 -39.96 -20.55
CA GLU A 195 16.25 -39.19 -21.54
C GLU A 195 15.32 -38.22 -20.82
N TRP A 196 15.65 -36.93 -20.86
CA TRP A 196 14.87 -35.91 -20.16
C TRP A 196 13.47 -35.72 -20.75
N ASP A 197 12.45 -35.73 -19.87
CA ASP A 197 11.06 -35.41 -20.19
C ASP A 197 10.40 -34.73 -18.99
N ILE A 198 9.63 -33.67 -19.23
CA ILE A 198 8.93 -32.94 -18.17
C ILE A 198 7.88 -33.79 -17.44
N GLU A 199 7.31 -34.81 -18.10
CA GLU A 199 6.28 -35.68 -17.53
C GLU A 199 6.85 -36.84 -16.71
N LYS A 200 8.18 -37.08 -16.77
CA LYS A 200 8.85 -38.15 -16.02
C LYS A 200 9.03 -37.81 -14.55
N THR A 201 8.81 -38.80 -13.70
CA THR A 201 9.06 -38.73 -12.25
C THR A 201 10.52 -39.06 -11.92
N ASN A 202 10.94 -38.76 -10.70
CA ASN A 202 12.27 -39.15 -10.20
C ASN A 202 12.47 -40.67 -10.24
N SER A 203 11.39 -41.45 -10.05
CA SER A 203 11.45 -42.90 -10.16
C SER A 203 11.69 -43.35 -11.60
N ASP A 204 11.06 -42.71 -12.58
CA ASP A 204 11.26 -43.01 -14.01
C ASP A 204 12.73 -42.80 -14.40
N TYR A 205 13.32 -41.67 -14.02
CA TYR A 205 14.75 -41.40 -14.23
C TYR A 205 15.68 -42.41 -13.56
N LEU A 206 15.32 -42.88 -12.36
CA LEU A 206 16.10 -43.88 -11.64
C LEU A 206 16.13 -45.24 -12.38
N TYR A 207 15.05 -45.61 -13.06
CA TYR A 207 14.96 -46.86 -13.83
C TYR A 207 15.83 -46.86 -15.09
N GLU A 208 16.10 -45.68 -15.67
CA GLU A 208 16.93 -45.53 -16.87
C GLU A 208 18.43 -45.70 -16.59
N LEU A 209 18.86 -45.38 -15.37
CA LEU A 209 20.25 -45.54 -14.96
C LEU A 209 20.66 -47.02 -15.03
N LYS A 210 21.88 -47.29 -15.47
CA LYS A 210 22.43 -48.66 -15.58
C LYS A 210 23.47 -48.95 -14.50
N ASN A 211 24.33 -47.97 -14.18
CA ASN A 211 25.39 -48.11 -13.20
C ASN A 211 24.80 -48.10 -11.76
N PRO A 212 25.05 -49.14 -10.94
CA PRO A 212 24.58 -49.21 -9.55
C PRO A 212 25.03 -48.01 -8.70
N VAL A 213 26.25 -47.51 -8.91
CA VAL A 213 26.79 -46.36 -8.17
C VAL A 213 26.02 -45.08 -8.51
N HIS A 214 25.71 -44.88 -9.80
CA HIS A 214 24.89 -43.75 -10.24
C HIS A 214 23.46 -43.84 -9.70
N LYS A 215 22.88 -45.05 -9.64
CA LYS A 215 21.56 -45.26 -9.04
C LYS A 215 21.54 -44.88 -7.57
N GLU A 216 22.52 -45.32 -6.80
CA GLU A 216 22.58 -45.01 -5.36
C GLU A 216 22.73 -43.51 -5.12
N GLU A 217 23.64 -42.86 -5.85
CA GLU A 217 23.86 -41.41 -5.77
C GLU A 217 22.59 -40.64 -6.16
N PHE A 218 21.95 -41.00 -7.27
CA PHE A 218 20.72 -40.34 -7.74
C PHE A 218 19.53 -40.58 -6.80
N THR A 219 19.43 -41.76 -6.21
CA THR A 219 18.39 -42.07 -5.19
C THR A 219 18.53 -41.15 -4.00
N TYR A 220 19.74 -40.98 -3.48
CA TYR A 220 20.00 -40.08 -2.35
C TYR A 220 19.69 -38.62 -2.67
N LEU A 221 20.11 -38.13 -3.85
CA LEU A 221 19.85 -36.77 -4.30
C LEU A 221 18.36 -36.51 -4.54
N SER A 222 17.64 -37.47 -5.10
CA SER A 222 16.19 -37.42 -5.30
C SER A 222 15.43 -37.38 -3.97
N TYR A 223 15.87 -38.16 -2.98
CA TYR A 223 15.34 -38.10 -1.62
C TYR A 223 15.52 -36.71 -1.02
N LEU A 224 16.73 -36.16 -1.11
CA LEU A 224 17.05 -34.83 -0.59
C LEU A 224 16.23 -33.74 -1.28
N TYR A 225 16.12 -33.79 -2.61
CA TYR A 225 15.27 -32.88 -3.37
C TYR A 225 13.81 -32.97 -2.94
N ASN A 226 13.25 -34.17 -2.85
CA ASN A 226 11.85 -34.35 -2.46
C ASN A 226 11.58 -33.83 -1.04
N TYR A 227 12.48 -34.13 -0.10
CA TYR A 227 12.40 -33.64 1.27
C TYR A 227 12.41 -32.11 1.33
N VAL A 228 13.28 -31.47 0.56
CA VAL A 228 13.43 -30.00 0.54
C VAL A 228 12.29 -29.31 -0.19
N TRP A 229 11.90 -29.83 -1.35
CA TRP A 229 10.96 -29.17 -2.24
C TRP A 229 9.50 -29.44 -1.84
N TYR A 230 9.14 -30.71 -1.63
CA TYR A 230 7.78 -31.12 -1.31
C TYR A 230 7.51 -31.25 0.19
N GLY A 231 8.55 -31.37 1.03
CA GLY A 231 8.38 -31.53 2.47
C GLY A 231 8.03 -30.23 3.23
N GLU A 232 7.98 -29.08 2.55
CA GLU A 232 7.73 -27.76 3.14
C GLU A 232 8.65 -27.33 4.31
N PHE A 233 9.74 -28.04 4.59
CA PHE A 233 10.67 -27.69 5.67
C PHE A 233 11.52 -26.45 5.35
N GLU A 234 11.72 -25.59 6.35
CA GLU A 234 12.75 -24.56 6.28
C GLU A 234 14.13 -25.21 6.43
N ILE A 235 15.03 -24.87 5.51
CA ILE A 235 16.41 -25.38 5.53
C ILE A 235 17.29 -24.37 6.24
N ASP A 236 17.87 -24.81 7.36
CA ASP A 236 18.91 -24.05 8.03
C ASP A 236 20.19 -23.95 7.16
N GLU A 237 21.06 -22.98 7.48
CA GLU A 237 22.28 -22.74 6.71
C GLU A 237 23.20 -23.98 6.62
N THR A 238 23.29 -24.77 7.69
CA THR A 238 24.20 -25.91 7.77
C THR A 238 23.74 -27.06 6.88
N ILE A 239 22.44 -27.34 6.87
CA ILE A 239 21.81 -28.33 6.01
C ILE A 239 21.88 -27.88 4.55
N PHE A 240 21.68 -26.58 4.30
CA PHE A 240 21.82 -26.02 2.95
C PHE A 240 23.22 -26.25 2.38
N ILE A 241 24.27 -25.86 3.11
CA ILE A 241 25.66 -26.01 2.65
C ILE A 241 26.01 -27.48 2.38
N LYS A 242 25.57 -28.41 3.25
CA LYS A 242 25.77 -29.85 3.02
C LYS A 242 25.06 -30.33 1.75
N THR A 243 23.83 -29.88 1.55
CA THR A 243 23.01 -30.20 0.36
C THR A 243 23.65 -29.66 -0.91
N GLU A 244 24.02 -28.38 -0.90
CA GLU A 244 24.71 -27.70 -2.00
C GLU A 244 25.99 -28.44 -2.40
N ASN A 245 26.84 -28.77 -1.43
CA ASN A 245 28.09 -29.49 -1.69
C ASN A 245 27.84 -30.88 -2.29
N ARG A 246 26.79 -31.59 -1.85
CA ARG A 246 26.42 -32.88 -2.42
C ARG A 246 26.00 -32.76 -3.89
N PHE A 247 25.14 -31.79 -4.21
CA PHE A 247 24.73 -31.53 -5.59
C PHE A 247 25.91 -31.10 -6.49
N LYS A 248 26.77 -30.19 -6.02
CA LYS A 248 27.97 -29.78 -6.76
C LYS A 248 28.90 -30.97 -7.05
N LYS A 249 29.09 -31.85 -6.06
CA LYS A 249 29.90 -33.07 -6.23
C LYS A 249 29.28 -33.99 -7.27
N ALA A 250 27.97 -34.25 -7.19
CA ALA A 250 27.26 -35.10 -8.14
C ALA A 250 27.29 -34.55 -9.56
N ILE A 251 27.04 -33.25 -9.75
CA ILE A 251 27.14 -32.58 -11.05
C ILE A 251 28.53 -32.77 -11.66
N LYS A 252 29.60 -32.65 -10.85
CA LYS A 252 30.96 -32.92 -11.31
C LYS A 252 31.17 -34.38 -11.69
N THR A 253 30.65 -35.32 -10.91
CA THR A 253 30.74 -36.77 -11.20
C THR A 253 30.04 -37.10 -12.51
N PHE A 254 28.78 -36.68 -12.69
CA PHE A 254 28.03 -36.93 -13.92
C PHE A 254 28.53 -36.15 -15.14
N SER A 255 29.37 -35.12 -14.96
CA SER A 255 29.95 -34.31 -16.04
C SER A 255 31.31 -34.81 -16.55
N ASN A 256 32.03 -35.62 -15.78
CA ASN A 256 33.44 -35.97 -16.05
C ASN A 256 33.64 -37.44 -16.48
N GLU A 257 32.58 -38.10 -16.91
CA GLU A 257 32.58 -39.42 -17.58
C GLU A 257 31.98 -39.26 -18.97
#